data_AF-A0A816G307-F1
#
_entry.id   AF-A0A816G307-F1
#
_cell.length_a   1.000
_cell.length_b   1.000
_cell.length_c   1.000
_cell.angle_alpha   90.00
_cell.angle_beta   90.00
_cell.angle_gamma   90.00
#
_symmetry.space_group_name_H-M   'P 1'
#
loop_
_entity.id
_entity.type
_entity.pdbx_description
1 polymer ?
#
loop_
_entity_poly.entity_id
_entity_poly.type
_entity_poly.pdbx_seq_one_letter_code
_entity_poly.pdbx_strand_id
1 'polypeptide(L)'
;MSQQGQVLSTHVAGRVVMKSYLSGMPECKFGINDKITVENRTKNQTDTSTNGSINPSSTTATTTTTKTAIAIDDCQFHQCVKLSKFESEHAISFIPPDGEFELMRYRTTKDISLPFRVIPLVREIGRTKMEVKVVVKSNFKPTLIGQKIEIRIPIPPNTCDVQLLCMKGKAKHKSSDNAIVWKMKRMGGMKESQLSAEIELTPNDKKKWNRPPISMSFEVPFAPSGFKVRYLKVFEHKLNYSDSETIKWVRYIGKSGLYETRS
;
A
#
# COMPACT_ATOMS: atom_id res chain seq x y z
N MET A 1 4.71 7.54 11.58
CA MET A 1 5.75 8.47 11.07
C MET A 1 6.12 9.47 12.15
N SER A 2 7.38 9.87 12.27
CA SER A 2 7.83 10.91 13.19
C SER A 2 7.41 12.31 12.69
N GLN A 3 7.58 13.33 13.54
CA GLN A 3 7.32 14.72 13.18
C GLN A 3 8.22 15.21 12.03
N GLN A 4 9.47 14.72 11.98
CA GLN A 4 10.44 15.02 10.93
C GLN A 4 10.20 14.22 9.63
N GLY A 5 9.20 13.33 9.62
CA GLY A 5 8.86 12.51 8.46
C GLY A 5 9.65 11.20 8.35
N GLN A 6 10.35 10.77 9.41
CA GLN A 6 11.00 9.47 9.46
C GLN A 6 9.96 8.36 9.68
N VAL A 7 10.12 7.24 8.98
CA VAL A 7 9.27 6.06 9.18
C VAL A 7 9.73 5.33 10.43
N LEU A 8 8.87 5.25 11.44
CA LEU A 8 9.17 4.58 12.72
C LEU A 8 8.81 3.09 12.71
N SER A 9 7.74 2.73 12.02
CA SER A 9 7.27 1.36 11.83
C SER A 9 6.49 1.30 10.52
N THR A 10 6.67 0.23 9.76
CA THR A 10 5.96 -0.02 8.51
C THR A 10 5.84 -1.52 8.30
N HIS A 11 4.62 -1.99 8.04
CA HIS A 11 4.36 -3.36 7.63
C HIS A 11 3.07 -3.39 6.81
N VAL A 12 2.97 -4.36 5.91
CA VAL A 12 1.77 -4.66 5.15
C VAL A 12 1.38 -6.10 5.42
N ALA A 13 0.14 -6.30 5.87
CA ALA A 13 -0.53 -7.60 5.86
C ALA A 13 -1.37 -7.69 4.59
N GLY A 14 -1.10 -8.70 3.77
CA GLY A 14 -1.78 -8.94 2.51
C GLY A 14 -2.47 -10.30 2.48
N ARG A 15 -3.49 -10.41 1.64
CA ARG A 15 -4.12 -11.68 1.29
C ARG A 15 -4.47 -11.71 -0.19
N VAL A 16 -4.42 -12.90 -0.77
CA VAL A 16 -4.87 -13.16 -2.14
C VAL A 16 -6.15 -13.97 -2.03
N VAL A 17 -7.26 -13.35 -2.46
CA VAL A 17 -8.56 -14.01 -2.55
C VAL A 17 -8.81 -14.35 -4.01
N MET A 18 -9.12 -15.61 -4.28
CA MET A 18 -9.41 -16.12 -5.61
C MET A 18 -10.90 -16.45 -5.70
N LYS A 19 -11.51 -16.05 -6.82
CA LYS A 19 -12.85 -16.50 -7.22
C LYS A 19 -12.66 -17.38 -8.44
N SER A 20 -12.79 -18.69 -8.25
CA SER A 20 -12.61 -19.70 -9.29
C SER A 20 -13.98 -20.13 -9.80
N TYR A 21 -14.16 -20.15 -11.11
CA TYR A 21 -15.34 -20.69 -11.79
C TYR A 21 -14.83 -21.48 -12.99
N LEU A 22 -14.14 -22.58 -12.70
CA LEU A 22 -13.46 -23.40 -13.69
C LEU A 22 -14.15 -24.76 -13.75
N SER A 23 -14.28 -25.31 -14.95
CA SER A 23 -14.88 -26.64 -15.12
C SER A 23 -13.88 -27.74 -14.77
N GLY A 24 -14.32 -28.80 -14.12
CA GLY A 24 -13.46 -29.95 -13.80
C GLY A 24 -12.60 -29.76 -12.55
N MET A 25 -11.35 -30.22 -12.61
CA MET A 25 -10.38 -30.17 -11.52
C MET A 25 -9.01 -29.70 -12.05
N PRO A 26 -8.91 -28.46 -12.55
CA PRO A 26 -7.70 -27.98 -13.18
C PRO A 26 -6.55 -27.81 -12.16
N GLU A 27 -5.33 -28.14 -12.56
CA GLU A 27 -4.14 -27.72 -11.83
C GLU A 27 -3.81 -26.27 -12.21
N CYS A 28 -3.74 -25.39 -11.22
CA CYS A 28 -3.38 -23.99 -11.38
C CYS A 28 -1.93 -23.73 -10.91
N LYS A 29 -1.23 -22.84 -11.61
CA LYS A 29 0.06 -22.28 -11.18
C LYS A 29 -0.02 -20.77 -11.07
N PHE A 30 0.19 -20.23 -9.87
CA PHE A 30 0.14 -18.80 -9.58
C PHE A 30 1.56 -18.24 -9.38
N GLY A 31 1.89 -17.25 -10.20
CA GLY A 31 3.20 -16.61 -10.21
C GLY A 31 3.15 -15.17 -9.71
N ILE A 32 4.03 -14.84 -8.78
CA ILE A 32 4.18 -13.51 -8.19
C ILE A 32 5.56 -12.93 -8.50
N ASN A 33 5.76 -11.64 -8.24
CA ASN A 33 7.05 -10.96 -8.37
C ASN A 33 7.95 -11.16 -7.15
N ASP A 34 8.07 -12.38 -6.63
CA ASP A 34 8.93 -12.65 -5.46
C ASP A 34 10.41 -12.46 -5.79
N LYS A 35 11.17 -11.86 -4.86
CA LYS A 35 12.59 -11.51 -5.02
C LYS A 35 13.44 -12.73 -5.33
N ILE A 36 13.18 -13.84 -4.65
CA ILE A 36 13.91 -15.10 -4.86
C ILE A 36 13.70 -15.62 -6.29
N THR A 37 12.44 -15.64 -6.74
CA THR A 37 12.11 -16.08 -8.11
C THR A 37 12.69 -15.16 -9.18
N VAL A 38 12.74 -13.85 -8.94
CA VAL A 38 13.28 -12.86 -9.89
C VAL A 38 14.80 -12.97 -10.00
N GLU A 39 15.51 -13.15 -8.89
CA GLU A 39 16.97 -13.30 -8.86
C GLU A 39 17.42 -14.60 -9.53
N ASN A 40 16.76 -15.73 -9.27
CA ASN A 40 17.08 -17.01 -9.91
C ASN A 40 16.94 -16.97 -11.44
N ARG A 41 15.93 -16.26 -11.96
CA ARG A 41 15.81 -16.05 -13.42
C ARG A 41 16.90 -15.15 -14.01
N THR A 42 17.41 -14.20 -13.23
CA THR A 42 18.45 -13.27 -13.70
C THR A 42 19.78 -13.99 -13.80
N LYS A 43 20.11 -14.86 -12.84
CA LYS A 43 21.30 -15.73 -12.89
C LYS A 43 21.22 -16.74 -14.05
N ASN A 44 20.05 -17.37 -14.26
CA ASN A 44 19.89 -18.32 -15.36
C ASN A 44 19.94 -17.67 -16.76
N GLN A 45 19.80 -16.34 -16.87
CA GLN A 45 19.95 -15.62 -18.14
C GLN A 45 21.40 -15.20 -18.42
N THR A 46 22.26 -15.10 -17.40
CA THR A 46 23.68 -14.76 -17.59
C THR A 46 24.54 -15.96 -17.99
N ASP A 47 24.09 -17.19 -17.74
CA ASP A 47 24.87 -18.41 -17.99
C ASP A 47 24.67 -19.02 -19.39
N THR A 48 23.92 -18.36 -20.30
CA THR A 48 23.71 -18.84 -21.69
C THR A 48 24.38 -17.97 -22.77
N SER A 49 25.30 -17.07 -22.39
CA SER A 49 26.09 -16.28 -23.35
C SER A 49 27.58 -16.44 -23.12
N THR A 50 28.09 -17.67 -23.24
CA THR A 50 29.51 -17.92 -23.54
C THR A 50 29.67 -18.21 -25.03
N ASN A 51 29.94 -17.18 -25.82
CA ASN A 51 30.91 -17.21 -26.91
C ASN A 51 31.17 -15.82 -27.51
N GLY A 52 32.39 -15.32 -27.30
CA GLY A 52 33.13 -14.48 -28.25
C GLY A 52 32.74 -13.00 -28.42
N SER A 53 33.49 -12.10 -27.77
CA SER A 53 34.26 -11.02 -28.41
C SER A 53 34.50 -9.85 -27.45
N ILE A 54 35.76 -9.40 -27.41
CA ILE A 54 36.27 -8.29 -26.60
C ILE A 54 35.90 -6.97 -27.29
N ASN A 55 35.30 -6.02 -26.55
CA ASN A 55 35.39 -4.58 -26.84
C ASN A 55 34.98 -3.74 -25.61
N PRO A 56 35.84 -2.84 -25.08
CA PRO A 56 35.48 -1.93 -24.00
C PRO A 56 35.19 -0.53 -24.56
N SER A 57 33.92 -0.16 -24.70
CA SER A 57 33.47 1.25 -24.73
C SER A 57 31.99 1.38 -25.13
N SER A 58 31.13 1.61 -24.14
CA SER A 58 29.96 2.50 -24.29
C SER A 58 29.26 2.60 -22.93
N THR A 59 29.58 3.67 -22.22
CA THR A 59 28.89 4.14 -21.03
C THR A 59 27.51 4.65 -21.46
N THR A 60 26.57 3.74 -21.69
CA THR A 60 25.16 4.10 -21.85
C THR A 60 24.45 3.61 -20.61
N ALA A 61 24.13 4.55 -19.72
CA ALA A 61 23.30 4.37 -18.53
C ALA A 61 21.93 3.85 -18.96
N THR A 62 21.84 2.54 -19.18
CA THR A 62 20.60 1.82 -19.37
C THR A 62 19.89 1.90 -18.04
N THR A 63 18.81 2.69 -18.02
CA THR A 63 17.87 2.78 -16.92
C THR A 63 17.29 1.38 -16.72
N THR A 64 17.98 0.58 -15.91
CA THR A 64 17.52 -0.72 -15.48
C THR A 64 16.22 -0.46 -14.74
N THR A 65 15.11 -0.76 -15.42
CA THR A 65 13.81 -0.89 -14.80
C THR A 65 13.97 -2.07 -13.84
N THR A 66 14.45 -1.79 -12.64
CA THR A 66 14.56 -2.74 -11.55
C THR A 66 13.19 -3.38 -11.44
N LYS A 67 13.10 -4.65 -11.87
CA LYS A 67 11.89 -5.46 -11.70
C LYS A 67 11.65 -5.46 -10.20
N THR A 68 10.70 -4.64 -9.78
CA THR A 68 10.34 -4.42 -8.37
C THR A 68 9.86 -5.75 -7.83
N ALA A 69 10.77 -6.49 -7.21
CA ALA A 69 10.49 -7.78 -6.63
C ALA A 69 10.11 -7.57 -5.17
N ILE A 70 9.05 -8.23 -4.73
CA ILE A 70 8.59 -8.12 -3.34
C ILE A 70 9.46 -9.02 -2.46
N ALA A 71 9.87 -8.51 -1.31
CA ALA A 71 10.43 -9.31 -0.22
C ALA A 71 9.30 -9.69 0.73
N ILE A 72 8.92 -10.96 0.75
CA ILE A 72 7.91 -11.51 1.66
C ILE A 72 8.63 -11.98 2.92
N ASP A 73 8.16 -11.56 4.10
CA ASP A 73 8.74 -11.97 5.37
C ASP A 73 8.22 -13.34 5.80
N ASP A 74 6.90 -13.52 5.71
CA ASP A 74 6.21 -14.78 6.00
C ASP A 74 4.95 -14.89 5.15
N CYS A 75 4.53 -16.13 4.87
CA CYS A 75 3.31 -16.42 4.14
C CYS A 75 2.65 -17.71 4.63
N GLN A 76 1.34 -17.77 4.46
CA GLN A 76 0.50 -18.91 4.78
C GLN A 76 -0.34 -19.23 3.55
N PHE A 77 -0.50 -20.50 3.24
CA PHE A 77 -1.21 -20.97 2.06
C PHE A 77 -2.49 -21.72 2.45
N HIS A 78 -3.45 -21.73 1.53
CA HIS A 78 -4.59 -22.64 1.61
C HIS A 78 -4.13 -24.09 1.51
N GLN A 79 -4.89 -25.02 2.11
CA GLN A 79 -4.61 -26.47 2.10
C GLN A 79 -4.54 -27.09 0.69
N CYS A 80 -5.07 -26.42 -0.34
CA CYS A 80 -5.01 -26.91 -1.71
C CYS A 80 -3.64 -26.67 -2.39
N VAL A 81 -2.74 -25.92 -1.75
CA VAL A 81 -1.41 -25.60 -2.28
C VAL A 81 -0.42 -26.73 -1.98
N LYS A 82 0.30 -27.17 -3.02
CA LYS A 82 1.36 -28.17 -2.93
C LYS A 82 2.66 -27.51 -2.44
N LEU A 83 2.90 -27.54 -1.13
CA LEU A 83 4.06 -26.88 -0.49
C LEU A 83 5.41 -27.37 -1.04
N SER A 84 5.53 -28.67 -1.36
CA SER A 84 6.76 -29.24 -1.93
C SER A 84 7.20 -28.58 -3.24
N LYS A 85 6.25 -28.18 -4.10
CA LYS A 85 6.55 -27.45 -5.34
C LYS A 85 6.92 -25.99 -5.08
N PHE A 86 6.44 -25.40 -4.00
CA PHE A 86 6.83 -24.03 -3.63
C PHE A 86 8.27 -24.00 -3.11
N GLU A 87 8.68 -24.99 -2.30
CA GLU A 87 10.05 -25.07 -1.79
C GLU A 87 11.09 -25.33 -2.89
N SER A 88 10.77 -26.16 -3.87
CA SER A 88 11.71 -26.51 -4.95
C SER A 88 11.70 -25.53 -6.13
N GLU A 89 10.52 -25.09 -6.58
CA GLU A 89 10.36 -24.29 -7.80
C GLU A 89 10.01 -22.82 -7.52
N HIS A 90 9.75 -22.44 -6.26
CA HIS A 90 9.15 -21.15 -5.89
C HIS A 90 7.86 -20.84 -6.68
N ALA A 91 7.09 -21.89 -6.99
CA ALA A 91 5.86 -21.81 -7.76
C ALA A 91 4.67 -22.29 -6.92
N ILE A 92 3.64 -21.45 -6.80
CA ILE A 92 2.42 -21.79 -6.06
C ILE A 92 1.54 -22.65 -6.98
N SER A 93 1.55 -23.96 -6.78
CA SER A 93 0.75 -24.93 -7.55
C SER A 93 -0.38 -25.49 -6.69
N PHE A 94 -1.61 -25.53 -7.22
CA PHE A 94 -2.80 -25.94 -6.46
C PHE A 94 -3.93 -26.40 -7.37
N ILE A 95 -4.90 -27.11 -6.83
CA ILE A 95 -6.21 -27.35 -7.47
C ILE A 95 -7.22 -26.47 -6.72
N PRO A 96 -7.80 -25.43 -7.35
CA PRO A 96 -8.66 -24.48 -6.66
C PRO A 96 -9.98 -25.14 -6.23
N PRO A 97 -10.47 -24.89 -4.99
CA PRO A 97 -11.88 -25.02 -4.69
C PRO A 97 -12.72 -24.13 -5.62
N ASP A 98 -13.95 -24.56 -5.89
CA ASP A 98 -14.90 -23.74 -6.65
C ASP A 98 -15.42 -22.57 -5.81
N GLY A 99 -15.72 -21.45 -6.45
CA GLY A 99 -16.18 -20.23 -5.79
C GLY A 99 -15.07 -19.37 -5.17
N GLU A 100 -15.40 -18.67 -4.09
CA GLU A 100 -14.51 -17.71 -3.41
C GLU A 100 -13.74 -18.36 -2.26
N PHE A 101 -12.41 -18.32 -2.32
CA PHE A 101 -11.55 -18.79 -1.24
C PHE A 101 -10.28 -17.92 -1.11
N GLU A 102 -9.63 -18.00 0.05
CA GLU A 102 -8.36 -17.33 0.29
C GLU A 102 -7.21 -18.25 -0.08
N LEU A 103 -6.46 -17.91 -1.13
CA LEU A 103 -5.33 -18.70 -1.63
C LEU A 103 -4.11 -18.60 -0.72
N MET A 104 -3.80 -17.38 -0.26
CA MET A 104 -2.66 -17.13 0.62
C MET A 104 -2.81 -15.85 1.44
N ARG A 105 -2.13 -15.81 2.60
CA ARG A 105 -1.81 -14.60 3.37
C ARG A 105 -0.32 -14.37 3.33
N TYR A 106 0.09 -13.12 3.41
CA TYR A 106 1.51 -12.76 3.50
C TYR A 106 1.71 -11.50 4.33
N ARG A 107 2.92 -11.35 4.84
CA ARG A 107 3.38 -10.13 5.51
C ARG A 107 4.67 -9.64 4.85
N THR A 108 4.83 -8.33 4.77
CA THR A 108 6.09 -7.69 4.38
C THR A 108 6.35 -6.45 5.24
N THR A 109 7.62 -6.17 5.50
CA THR A 109 8.12 -5.01 6.25
C THR A 109 9.10 -4.17 5.43
N LYS A 110 9.51 -4.65 4.25
CA LYS A 110 10.55 -4.04 3.42
C LYS A 110 9.96 -3.39 2.18
N ASP A 111 10.60 -2.32 1.71
CA ASP A 111 10.30 -1.64 0.45
C ASP A 111 8.81 -1.24 0.26
N ILE A 112 8.15 -0.92 1.37
CA ILE A 112 6.72 -0.54 1.36
C ILE A 112 6.56 0.87 0.80
N SER A 113 5.73 1.00 -0.22
CA SER A 113 5.32 2.29 -0.77
C SER A 113 4.27 2.92 0.13
N LEU A 114 4.59 4.08 0.70
CA LEU A 114 3.68 4.89 1.51
C LEU A 114 2.80 5.78 0.61
N PRO A 115 1.49 5.49 0.44
CA PRO A 115 0.69 6.18 -0.57
C PRO A 115 0.44 7.66 -0.29
N PHE A 116 0.49 8.08 0.97
CA PHE A 116 0.25 9.47 1.37
C PHE A 116 1.27 9.92 2.41
N ARG A 117 1.89 11.09 2.20
CA ARG A 117 2.71 11.75 3.20
C ARG A 117 1.89 12.85 3.86
N VAL A 118 1.74 12.78 5.18
CA VAL A 118 1.10 13.81 5.99
C VAL A 118 2.18 14.70 6.60
N ILE A 119 2.07 16.01 6.43
CA ILE A 119 3.01 17.01 6.94
C ILE A 119 2.21 17.96 7.85
N PRO A 120 2.25 17.73 9.17
CA PRO A 120 1.67 18.65 10.14
C PRO A 120 2.57 19.85 10.39
N LEU A 121 1.96 21.03 10.50
CA LEU A 121 2.57 22.24 11.01
C LEU A 121 1.65 22.81 12.08
N VAL A 122 2.12 22.85 13.32
CA VAL A 122 1.34 23.36 14.47
C VAL A 122 2.09 24.54 15.06
N ARG A 123 1.40 25.67 15.21
CA ARG A 123 1.92 26.91 15.79
C ARG A 123 1.01 27.36 16.93
N GLU A 124 1.57 27.49 18.11
CA GLU A 124 0.86 28.07 19.27
C GLU A 124 1.08 29.59 19.29
N ILE A 125 0.02 30.35 19.51
CA ILE A 125 0.04 31.81 19.57
C ILE A 125 -0.48 32.21 20.94
N GLY A 126 0.45 32.55 21.84
CA GLY A 126 0.13 32.80 23.24
C GLY A 126 -0.45 31.56 23.92
N ARG A 127 -1.49 31.75 24.73
CA ARG A 127 -2.18 30.68 25.48
C ARG A 127 -3.60 30.37 25.00
N THR A 128 -4.11 31.16 24.06
CA THR A 128 -5.53 31.18 23.68
C THR A 128 -5.79 30.81 22.23
N LYS A 129 -4.74 30.70 21.40
CA LYS A 129 -4.89 30.41 19.98
C LYS A 129 -3.85 29.40 19.51
N MET A 130 -4.29 28.48 18.66
CA MET A 130 -3.44 27.50 17.99
C MET A 130 -3.79 27.47 16.51
N GLU A 131 -2.77 27.59 15.66
CA GLU A 131 -2.90 27.41 14.22
C GLU A 131 -2.37 26.04 13.83
N VAL A 132 -3.16 25.32 13.05
CA VAL A 132 -2.82 24.00 12.54
C VAL A 132 -2.94 24.01 11.03
N LYS A 133 -1.86 23.67 10.34
CA LYS A 133 -1.84 23.44 8.90
C LYS A 133 -1.42 22.01 8.64
N VAL A 134 -2.24 21.27 7.91
CA VAL A 134 -1.94 19.88 7.53
C VAL A 134 -1.89 19.79 6.02
N VAL A 135 -0.73 19.41 5.50
CA VAL A 135 -0.53 19.16 4.07
C VAL A 135 -0.46 17.66 3.84
N VAL A 136 -1.27 17.16 2.92
CA VAL A 136 -1.28 15.76 2.50
C VAL A 136 -0.78 15.69 1.06
N LYS A 137 0.25 14.89 0.83
CA LYS A 137 0.84 14.65 -0.49
C LYS A 137 0.61 13.19 -0.89
N SER A 138 0.02 12.94 -2.05
CA SER A 138 -0.11 11.58 -2.59
C SER A 138 1.19 11.17 -3.30
N ASN A 139 1.75 10.01 -2.95
CA ASN A 139 3.02 9.52 -3.49
C ASN A 139 2.83 8.20 -4.28
N PHE A 140 2.10 8.29 -5.38
CA PHE A 140 1.87 7.17 -6.30
C PHE A 140 1.62 7.70 -7.70
N LYS A 141 1.59 6.80 -8.70
CA LYS A 141 1.46 7.17 -10.12
C LYS A 141 0.30 8.14 -10.36
N PRO A 142 0.49 9.23 -11.15
CA PRO A 142 -0.55 10.23 -11.42
C PRO A 142 -1.84 9.66 -12.03
N THR A 143 -1.75 8.55 -12.76
CA THR A 143 -2.89 7.87 -13.38
C THR A 143 -3.78 7.12 -12.38
N LEU A 144 -3.30 6.86 -11.17
CA LEU A 144 -4.05 6.18 -10.12
C LEU A 144 -4.77 7.21 -9.25
N ILE A 145 -5.91 6.80 -8.70
CA ILE A 145 -6.77 7.65 -7.86
C ILE A 145 -7.00 6.95 -6.52
N GLY A 146 -6.54 7.57 -5.44
CA GLY A 146 -6.90 7.17 -4.08
C GLY A 146 -8.32 7.64 -3.74
N GLN A 147 -9.04 6.86 -2.93
CA GLN A 147 -10.45 7.08 -2.61
C GLN A 147 -10.70 6.92 -1.11
N LYS A 148 -11.89 7.37 -0.67
CA LYS A 148 -12.35 7.25 0.74
C LYS A 148 -11.31 7.80 1.72
N ILE A 149 -10.76 8.96 1.38
CA ILE A 149 -9.67 9.57 2.13
C ILE A 149 -10.27 10.33 3.31
N GLU A 150 -9.81 10.01 4.51
CA GLU A 150 -10.23 10.64 5.75
C GLU A 150 -9.00 10.90 6.62
N ILE A 151 -8.81 12.16 7.02
CA ILE A 151 -7.73 12.58 7.90
C ILE A 151 -8.38 13.03 9.21
N ARG A 152 -7.94 12.47 10.32
CA ARG A 152 -8.38 12.83 11.67
C ARG A 152 -7.24 13.54 12.39
N ILE A 153 -7.46 14.82 12.66
CA ILE A 153 -6.49 15.72 13.30
C ILE A 153 -6.97 15.95 14.73
N PRO A 154 -6.31 15.41 15.75
CA PRO A 154 -6.68 15.64 17.13
C PRO A 154 -6.45 17.12 17.50
N ILE A 155 -7.32 17.64 18.36
CA ILE A 155 -7.26 19.00 18.91
C ILE A 155 -7.31 18.94 20.45
N PRO A 156 -6.87 20.01 21.15
CA PRO A 156 -6.91 20.04 22.60
C PRO A 156 -8.34 19.92 23.15
N PRO A 157 -8.54 19.34 24.34
CA PRO A 157 -9.86 19.25 24.97
C PRO A 157 -10.38 20.61 25.46
N ASN A 158 -9.52 21.62 25.60
CA ASN A 158 -9.86 22.98 26.01
C ASN A 158 -10.19 23.89 24.81
N THR A 159 -10.61 23.31 23.68
CA THR A 159 -11.02 24.07 22.49
C THR A 159 -12.40 24.70 22.67
N CYS A 160 -12.48 26.00 22.40
CA CYS A 160 -13.73 26.77 22.37
C CYS A 160 -14.36 26.77 20.98
N ASP A 161 -13.58 27.19 19.98
CA ASP A 161 -14.02 27.33 18.60
C ASP A 161 -12.95 26.87 17.62
N VAL A 162 -13.38 26.51 16.40
CA VAL A 162 -12.50 26.03 15.33
C VAL A 162 -12.96 26.60 13.99
N GLN A 163 -12.13 27.48 13.42
CA GLN A 163 -12.29 28.00 12.07
C GLN A 163 -11.51 27.13 11.07
N LEU A 164 -12.17 26.61 10.04
CA LEU A 164 -11.60 25.64 9.10
C LEU A 164 -11.57 26.20 7.67
N LEU A 165 -10.43 26.03 6.99
CA LEU A 165 -10.25 26.38 5.59
C LEU A 165 -9.64 25.20 4.81
N CYS A 166 -10.40 24.63 3.88
CA CYS A 166 -9.89 23.65 2.92
C CYS A 166 -10.45 23.87 1.51
N MET A 167 -9.59 23.78 0.50
CA MET A 167 -9.98 23.89 -0.91
C MET A 167 -10.48 22.57 -1.52
N LYS A 168 -10.11 21.44 -0.91
CA LYS A 168 -10.45 20.09 -1.37
C LYS A 168 -11.08 19.30 -0.24
N GLY A 169 -12.18 18.61 -0.55
CA GLY A 169 -12.92 17.83 0.45
C GLY A 169 -13.81 18.69 1.33
N LYS A 170 -14.23 18.11 2.46
CA LYS A 170 -15.02 18.78 3.50
C LYS A 170 -14.38 18.48 4.85
N ALA A 171 -14.17 19.51 5.67
CA ALA A 171 -13.67 19.37 7.03
C ALA A 171 -14.76 19.75 8.03
N LYS A 172 -14.82 19.05 9.15
CA LYS A 172 -15.73 19.35 10.27
C LYS A 172 -15.02 19.16 11.60
N HIS A 173 -15.26 20.06 12.54
CA HIS A 173 -14.90 19.85 13.94
C HIS A 173 -15.92 18.88 14.59
N LYS A 174 -15.41 17.84 15.24
CA LYS A 174 -16.18 16.92 16.08
C LYS A 174 -15.74 17.06 17.53
N SER A 175 -16.50 17.80 18.32
CA SER A 175 -16.18 18.07 19.73
C SER A 175 -16.20 16.82 20.60
N SER A 176 -17.13 15.88 20.34
CA SER A 176 -17.19 14.58 21.06
C SER A 176 -15.88 13.79 20.98
N ASP A 177 -15.17 13.93 19.87
CA ASP A 177 -13.99 13.15 19.54
C ASP A 177 -12.70 13.95 19.75
N ASN A 178 -12.80 15.22 20.20
CA ASN A 178 -11.70 16.19 20.25
C ASN A 178 -10.85 16.16 18.97
N ALA A 179 -11.51 16.23 17.80
CA ALA A 179 -10.83 16.11 16.52
C ALA A 179 -11.49 16.90 15.39
N ILE A 180 -10.67 17.34 14.44
CA ILE A 180 -11.10 17.78 13.12
C ILE A 180 -11.06 16.58 12.17
N VAL A 181 -12.17 16.33 11.48
CA VAL A 181 -12.29 15.26 10.49
C VAL A 181 -12.37 15.87 9.10
N TRP A 182 -11.34 15.62 8.29
CA TRP A 182 -11.23 16.10 6.91
C TRP A 182 -11.41 14.95 5.93
N LYS A 183 -12.49 14.99 5.15
CA LYS A 183 -12.84 13.92 4.19
C LYS A 183 -12.70 14.39 2.75
N MET A 184 -12.01 13.59 1.94
CA MET A 184 -11.89 13.77 0.49
C MET A 184 -12.38 12.51 -0.23
N LYS A 185 -13.30 12.67 -1.18
CA LYS A 185 -13.84 11.53 -1.94
C LYS A 185 -12.75 10.81 -2.72
N ARG A 186 -11.89 11.59 -3.40
CA ARG A 186 -10.85 11.11 -4.32
C ARG A 186 -9.66 12.07 -4.35
N MET A 187 -8.46 11.54 -4.62
CA MET A 187 -7.23 12.30 -4.86
C MET A 187 -6.36 11.55 -5.88
N GLY A 188 -5.97 12.22 -6.96
CA GLY A 188 -5.03 11.67 -7.94
C GLY A 188 -3.61 11.58 -7.39
N GLY A 189 -2.77 10.74 -7.98
CA GLY A 189 -1.37 10.59 -7.59
C GLY A 189 -0.53 11.84 -7.89
N MET A 190 0.56 12.01 -7.15
CA MET A 190 1.46 13.19 -7.23
C MET A 190 0.74 14.54 -7.11
N LYS A 191 -0.34 14.61 -6.34
CA LYS A 191 -1.04 15.83 -5.94
C LYS A 191 -0.79 16.17 -4.48
N GLU A 192 -1.10 17.42 -4.15
CA GLU A 192 -1.07 17.93 -2.79
C GLU A 192 -2.42 18.55 -2.44
N SER A 193 -2.80 18.48 -1.18
CA SER A 193 -3.99 19.16 -0.64
C SER A 193 -3.67 19.60 0.78
N GLN A 194 -4.25 20.73 1.18
CA GLN A 194 -4.01 21.29 2.50
C GLN A 194 -5.33 21.68 3.20
N LEU A 195 -5.28 21.58 4.52
CA LEU A 195 -6.26 22.12 5.46
C LEU A 195 -5.53 23.09 6.38
N SER A 196 -6.10 24.28 6.57
CA SER A 196 -5.73 25.20 7.63
C SER A 196 -6.85 25.26 8.66
N ALA A 197 -6.50 25.30 9.93
CA ALA A 197 -7.42 25.44 11.04
C ALA A 197 -6.87 26.46 12.03
N GLU A 198 -7.74 27.35 12.49
CA GLU A 198 -7.49 28.25 13.60
C GLU A 198 -8.37 27.79 14.76
N ILE A 199 -7.73 27.51 15.90
CA ILE A 199 -8.36 26.88 17.07
C ILE A 199 -8.22 27.85 18.23
N GLU A 200 -9.35 28.25 18.77
CA GLU A 200 -9.42 29.04 20.00
C GLU A 200 -9.44 28.12 21.21
N LEU A 201 -8.67 28.48 22.23
CA LEU A 201 -8.44 27.70 23.43
C LEU A 201 -8.83 28.51 24.66
N THR A 202 -9.51 27.88 25.62
CA THR A 202 -9.58 28.47 26.97
C THR A 202 -8.20 28.36 27.62
N PRO A 203 -7.71 29.43 28.28
CA PRO A 203 -6.51 29.34 29.10
C PRO A 203 -6.61 28.18 30.09
N ASN A 204 -5.54 27.39 30.19
CA ASN A 204 -5.49 26.25 31.09
C ASN A 204 -4.09 26.19 31.71
N ASP A 205 -4.02 26.20 33.05
CA ASP A 205 -2.75 26.11 33.79
C ASP A 205 -2.22 24.68 33.91
N LYS A 206 -2.91 23.71 33.29
CA LYS A 206 -2.52 22.30 33.30
C LYS A 206 -1.32 22.02 32.37
N LYS A 207 -0.73 20.84 32.62
CA LYS A 207 0.37 20.20 31.89
C LYS A 207 0.24 20.37 30.36
N LYS A 208 1.37 20.68 29.69
CA LYS A 208 1.49 20.79 28.23
C LYS A 208 0.80 19.62 27.54
N TRP A 209 -0.12 19.91 26.61
CA TRP A 209 -0.90 18.91 25.91
C TRP A 209 0.01 17.97 25.10
N ASN A 210 -0.06 16.67 25.40
CA ASN A 210 0.65 15.66 24.62
C ASN A 210 -0.16 15.36 23.36
N ARG A 211 0.30 15.90 22.22
CA ARG A 211 -0.42 15.88 20.95
C ARG A 211 -0.54 14.44 20.45
N PRO A 212 -1.77 13.89 20.36
CA PRO A 212 -1.95 12.58 19.73
C PRO A 212 -1.56 12.66 18.24
N PRO A 213 -1.17 11.54 17.63
CA PRO A 213 -0.82 11.54 16.21
C PRO A 213 -2.04 11.82 15.32
N ILE A 214 -1.79 12.43 14.17
CA ILE A 214 -2.77 12.55 13.08
C ILE A 214 -2.92 11.18 12.43
N SER A 215 -4.15 10.69 12.34
CA SER A 215 -4.47 9.42 11.68
C SER A 215 -5.08 9.65 10.30
N MET A 216 -4.85 8.70 9.40
CA MET A 216 -5.37 8.75 8.03
C MET A 216 -5.99 7.41 7.64
N SER A 217 -7.15 7.46 7.00
CA SER A 217 -7.79 6.32 6.36
C SER A 217 -7.93 6.55 4.87
N PHE A 218 -7.68 5.52 4.05
CA PHE A 218 -7.78 5.60 2.58
C PHE A 218 -7.87 4.22 1.92
N GLU A 219 -8.26 4.22 0.64
CA GLU A 219 -8.22 3.08 -0.25
C GLU A 219 -7.46 3.45 -1.54
N VAL A 220 -6.54 2.60 -2.00
CA VAL A 220 -5.75 2.79 -3.23
C VAL A 220 -5.81 1.57 -4.15
N PRO A 221 -5.81 1.76 -5.49
CA PRO A 221 -5.99 0.67 -6.45
C PRO A 221 -4.68 -0.07 -6.78
N PHE A 222 -3.79 -0.23 -5.81
CA PHE A 222 -2.51 -0.93 -5.95
C PHE A 222 -2.10 -1.57 -4.62
N ALA A 223 -1.16 -2.53 -4.67
CA ALA A 223 -0.60 -3.13 -3.47
C ALA A 223 0.55 -2.26 -2.92
N PRO A 224 0.44 -1.68 -1.70
CA PRO A 224 1.52 -0.89 -1.11
C PRO A 224 2.81 -1.68 -0.86
N SER A 225 2.70 -3.01 -0.73
CA SER A 225 3.83 -3.96 -0.64
C SER A 225 4.63 -4.10 -1.93
N GLY A 226 4.15 -3.55 -3.05
CA GLY A 226 4.73 -3.81 -4.37
C GLY A 226 4.38 -5.19 -4.94
N PHE A 227 3.54 -5.98 -4.25
CA PHE A 227 3.06 -7.28 -4.74
C PHE A 227 2.37 -7.14 -6.11
N LYS A 228 2.78 -7.98 -7.06
CA LYS A 228 2.21 -8.06 -8.40
C LYS A 228 2.04 -9.52 -8.81
N VAL A 229 0.84 -9.84 -9.25
CA VAL A 229 0.55 -11.06 -10.00
C VAL A 229 1.25 -10.97 -11.36
N ARG A 230 2.09 -11.98 -11.65
CA ARG A 230 2.76 -12.11 -12.94
C ARG A 230 1.99 -13.00 -13.90
N TYR A 231 1.45 -14.10 -13.39
CA TYR A 231 0.65 -15.03 -14.17
C TYR A 231 -0.25 -15.87 -13.26
N LEU A 232 -1.34 -16.34 -13.83
CA LEU A 232 -2.11 -17.48 -13.36
C LEU A 232 -2.22 -18.43 -14.56
N LYS A 233 -1.67 -19.63 -14.46
CA LYS A 233 -1.81 -20.66 -15.48
C LYS A 233 -2.82 -21.69 -15.03
N VAL A 234 -3.67 -22.15 -15.93
CA VAL A 234 -4.72 -23.14 -15.71
C VAL A 234 -4.50 -24.32 -16.65
N PHE A 235 -4.40 -25.52 -16.10
CA PHE A 235 -4.21 -26.76 -16.85
C PHE A 235 -5.34 -27.73 -16.50
N GLU A 236 -6.23 -27.99 -17.45
CA GLU A 236 -7.23 -29.05 -17.35
C GLU A 236 -6.89 -30.12 -18.39
N HIS A 237 -6.57 -31.32 -17.93
CA HIS A 237 -6.12 -32.40 -18.81
C HIS A 237 -7.28 -33.27 -19.32
N LYS A 238 -8.42 -33.26 -18.62
CA LYS A 238 -9.57 -34.11 -18.94
C LYS A 238 -10.61 -33.42 -19.81
N LEU A 239 -10.70 -32.10 -19.72
CA LEU A 239 -11.62 -31.29 -20.50
C LEU A 239 -10.82 -30.51 -21.54
N ASN A 240 -11.37 -30.38 -22.74
CA ASN A 240 -10.70 -29.79 -23.91
C ASN A 240 -10.63 -28.25 -23.87
N TYR A 241 -10.43 -27.65 -22.69
CA TYR A 241 -10.17 -26.21 -22.59
C TYR A 241 -8.75 -25.95 -22.08
N SER A 242 -8.17 -24.89 -22.61
CA SER A 242 -6.77 -24.49 -22.46
C SER A 242 -6.64 -23.22 -21.62
N ASP A 243 -5.41 -22.92 -21.21
CA ASP A 243 -5.09 -21.69 -20.50
C ASP A 243 -5.55 -20.42 -21.24
N SER A 244 -5.50 -20.44 -22.58
CA SER A 244 -5.92 -19.33 -23.45
C SER A 244 -7.43 -19.11 -23.47
N GLU A 245 -8.22 -20.15 -23.21
CA GLU A 245 -9.69 -20.04 -23.16
C GLU A 245 -10.18 -19.55 -21.79
N THR A 246 -9.30 -19.51 -20.78
CA THR A 246 -9.65 -19.01 -19.45
C THR A 246 -9.54 -17.49 -19.36
N ILE A 247 -10.65 -16.85 -18.97
CA ILE A 247 -10.68 -15.40 -18.72
C ILE A 247 -10.19 -15.13 -17.30
N LYS A 248 -9.19 -14.24 -17.17
CA LYS A 248 -8.51 -13.96 -15.90
C LYS A 248 -8.66 -12.50 -15.52
N TRP A 249 -9.06 -12.25 -14.28
CA TRP A 249 -9.19 -10.91 -13.71
C TRP A 249 -8.30 -10.76 -12.49
N VAL A 250 -7.71 -9.57 -12.34
CA VAL A 250 -6.97 -9.19 -11.13
C VAL A 250 -7.35 -7.79 -10.73
N ARG A 251 -7.53 -7.58 -9.42
CA ARG A 251 -7.69 -6.25 -8.83
C ARG A 251 -6.82 -6.13 -7.59
N TYR A 252 -6.30 -4.94 -7.37
CA TYR A 252 -5.52 -4.60 -6.17
C TYR A 252 -6.30 -3.59 -5.34
N ILE A 253 -6.40 -3.86 -4.04
CA ILE A 253 -7.09 -2.98 -3.10
C ILE A 253 -6.17 -2.81 -1.89
N GLY A 254 -5.42 -1.71 -1.86
CA GLY A 254 -4.65 -1.29 -0.70
C GLY A 254 -5.55 -0.47 0.23
N LYS A 255 -5.68 -0.88 1.48
CA LYS A 255 -6.38 -0.11 2.51
C LYS A 255 -5.41 0.28 3.61
N SER A 256 -5.61 1.46 4.17
CA SER A 256 -4.93 1.88 5.40
C SER A 256 -5.31 0.96 6.56
N GLY A 257 -4.32 0.47 7.30
CA GLY A 257 -4.49 0.01 8.68
C GLY A 257 -4.22 1.15 9.65
N LEU A 258 -3.36 0.93 10.64
CA LEU A 258 -2.83 1.98 11.50
C LEU A 258 -1.90 2.89 10.69
N TYR A 259 -2.38 4.07 10.30
CA TYR A 259 -1.63 5.04 9.51
C TYR A 259 -1.57 6.38 10.24
N GLU A 260 -0.48 6.57 10.99
CA GLU A 260 -0.36 7.67 11.95
C GLU A 260 0.93 8.48 11.77
N THR A 261 0.81 9.80 11.88
CA THR A 261 1.93 10.76 11.84
C THR A 261 1.91 11.61 13.10
N ARG A 262 3.04 11.64 13.82
CA ARG A 262 3.22 12.47 15.01
C ARG A 262 3.39 13.94 14.62
N SER A 263 2.84 14.85 15.41
CA SER A 263 2.85 16.32 15.22
C SER A 263 3.53 17.07 16.35
#